data_AF-A0A257AZ74-F1
#
_entry.id   AF-A0A257AZ74-F1
#
_cell.length_a   1.000
_cell.length_b   1.000
_cell.length_c   1.000
_cell.angle_alpha   90.00
_cell.angle_beta   90.00
_cell.angle_gamma   90.00
#
_symmetry.space_group_name_H-M   'P 1'
#
loop_
_entity.id
_entity.type
_entity.pdbx_description
1 polymer ?
#
loop_
_entity_poly.entity_id
_entity_poly.type
_entity_poly.pdbx_seq_one_letter_code
_entity_poly.pdbx_strand_id
1 'polypeptide(L)'
;MTRSACLGLALFFVPSLVAADAAAAQRRKPVRRQPPPAPVSPMVGKDVRITRLDGLEIVGKLVKLDLQGVTYLNAGGEQATVALENVAVLAFGEPIKRIDARFIRDARQAVDALSRVNALVNGNPTFSQYDGLVTDARVAVETFLAKYNDYQDQTDFFDDVRAVLRSYELARPLWATMQGADRRISLTESAPELAPILRLYPDLRATEYNQNGRYPTDKVIAYVWNRTGQRLRQVRAQLDQLASKAT
;
A
#
# COMPACT_ATOMS: atom_id res chain seq x y z
N MET A 1 83.36 -84.73 25.14
CA MET A 1 83.71 -85.01 26.55
C MET A 1 82.54 -84.58 27.42
N THR A 2 82.08 -85.51 28.27
CA THR A 2 81.31 -85.35 29.53
C THR A 2 79.97 -84.59 29.48
N ARG A 3 78.84 -85.33 29.50
CA ARG A 3 78.01 -85.78 30.66
C ARG A 3 76.84 -84.81 30.89
N SER A 4 75.60 -85.16 30.53
CA SER A 4 74.65 -86.03 31.26
C SER A 4 74.41 -85.66 32.72
N ALA A 5 73.20 -85.20 33.01
CA ALA A 5 72.33 -85.53 34.15
C ALA A 5 71.23 -84.45 34.27
N CYS A 6 69.99 -84.69 34.65
CA CYS A 6 69.16 -85.86 34.89
C CYS A 6 67.73 -85.34 35.12
N LEU A 7 66.74 -86.21 34.87
CA LEU A 7 65.42 -86.36 35.51
C LEU A 7 64.94 -85.23 36.44
N GLY A 8 63.71 -84.71 36.37
CA GLY A 8 62.45 -85.33 35.97
C GLY A 8 61.43 -85.11 37.09
N LEU A 9 60.21 -84.65 36.79
CA LEU A 9 58.97 -85.05 37.49
C LEU A 9 57.78 -84.38 36.80
N ALA A 10 56.78 -85.19 36.46
CA ALA A 10 55.46 -84.74 36.06
C ALA A 10 54.58 -84.54 37.31
N LEU A 11 53.71 -83.53 37.31
CA LEU A 11 52.34 -83.67 37.81
C LEU A 11 51.46 -82.46 37.44
N PHE A 12 50.25 -82.84 37.03
CA PHE A 12 49.14 -82.04 36.54
C PHE A 12 48.57 -81.08 37.59
N PHE A 13 48.11 -79.90 37.15
CA PHE A 13 46.78 -79.37 37.48
C PHE A 13 46.33 -78.39 36.37
N VAL A 14 45.12 -78.64 35.87
CA VAL A 14 44.37 -77.98 34.78
C VAL A 14 43.06 -77.47 35.43
N PRO A 15 42.19 -76.61 34.84
CA PRO A 15 42.26 -75.60 33.76
C PRO A 15 41.76 -74.20 34.22
N SER A 16 41.77 -73.22 33.29
CA SER A 16 40.68 -72.26 32.98
C SER A 16 41.28 -70.86 32.72
N LEU A 17 40.94 -70.07 31.71
CA LEU A 17 40.12 -70.20 30.50
C LEU A 17 40.32 -68.85 29.75
N VAL A 18 40.30 -68.89 28.41
CA VAL A 18 40.06 -67.77 27.47
C VAL A 18 41.22 -66.83 27.09
N ALA A 19 41.78 -67.17 25.93
CA ALA A 19 42.17 -66.35 24.78
C ALA A 19 42.07 -64.82 24.89
N ALA A 20 43.21 -64.15 24.73
CA ALA A 20 43.29 -62.81 24.19
C ALA A 20 43.64 -62.93 22.70
N ASP A 21 42.76 -62.43 21.83
CA ASP A 21 43.10 -62.23 20.43
C ASP A 21 42.50 -60.93 19.90
N ALA A 22 43.13 -60.42 18.85
CA ALA A 22 42.77 -59.29 18.01
C ALA A 22 43.15 -57.87 18.50
N ALA A 23 44.44 -57.57 18.39
CA ALA A 23 44.89 -56.24 18.01
C ALA A 23 44.55 -55.98 16.53
N ALA A 24 43.58 -55.10 16.25
CA ALA A 24 43.36 -54.54 14.92
C ALA A 24 43.21 -53.01 15.02
N ALA A 25 44.27 -52.31 14.62
CA ALA A 25 44.35 -50.86 14.58
C ALA A 25 43.45 -50.27 13.48
N GLN A 26 42.43 -49.48 13.86
CA GLN A 26 41.62 -48.69 12.93
C GLN A 26 42.19 -47.25 12.79
N ARG A 27 42.80 -46.96 11.64
CA ARG A 27 43.15 -45.59 11.21
C ARG A 27 41.86 -44.82 10.87
N ARG A 28 41.51 -43.78 11.65
CA ARG A 28 40.38 -42.87 11.36
C ARG A 28 40.83 -41.72 10.44
N LYS A 29 40.06 -41.45 9.39
CA LYS A 29 40.22 -40.30 8.47
C LYS A 29 39.86 -38.99 9.19
N PRO A 30 40.53 -37.86 8.88
CA PRO A 30 40.18 -36.57 9.47
C PRO A 30 38.82 -36.08 8.94
N VAL A 31 37.90 -35.84 9.86
CA VAL A 31 36.59 -35.23 9.59
C VAL A 31 36.83 -33.76 9.24
N ARG A 32 36.56 -33.38 7.99
CA ARG A 32 36.54 -31.97 7.55
C ARG A 32 35.42 -31.28 8.31
N ARG A 33 35.77 -30.46 9.32
CA ARG A 33 34.80 -29.63 10.05
C ARG A 33 34.17 -28.66 9.06
N GLN A 34 32.90 -28.89 8.74
CA GLN A 34 32.09 -27.95 7.99
C GLN A 34 31.85 -26.72 8.90
N PRO A 35 32.06 -25.48 8.43
CA PRO A 35 31.73 -24.30 9.22
C PRO A 35 30.25 -24.33 9.60
N PRO A 36 29.87 -23.87 10.81
CA PRO A 36 28.47 -23.75 11.15
C PRO A 36 27.76 -22.84 10.14
N PRO A 37 26.50 -23.15 9.75
CA PRO A 37 25.74 -22.27 8.88
C PRO A 37 25.62 -20.88 9.55
N ALA A 38 25.85 -19.83 8.76
CA ALA A 38 25.76 -18.47 9.25
C ALA A 38 24.36 -18.22 9.85
N PRO A 39 24.25 -17.50 10.99
CA PRO A 39 22.96 -17.18 11.56
C PRO A 39 22.15 -16.34 10.55
N VAL A 40 21.04 -16.89 10.08
CA VAL A 40 20.10 -16.17 9.21
C VAL A 40 19.40 -15.16 10.13
N SER A 41 19.57 -13.86 9.86
CA SER A 41 18.86 -12.83 10.60
C SER A 41 17.35 -13.11 10.52
N PRO A 42 16.59 -13.03 11.64
CA PRO A 42 15.14 -13.25 11.63
C PRO A 42 14.36 -12.26 10.74
N MET A 43 15.06 -11.25 10.22
CA MET A 43 14.52 -10.23 9.33
C MET A 43 14.58 -10.59 7.83
N VAL A 44 15.33 -11.62 7.45
CA VAL A 44 15.42 -12.05 6.05
C VAL A 44 14.04 -12.49 5.56
N GLY A 45 13.62 -11.99 4.39
CA GLY A 45 12.32 -12.20 3.77
C GLY A 45 11.22 -11.25 4.24
N LYS A 46 11.47 -10.40 5.25
CA LYS A 46 10.55 -9.33 5.66
C LYS A 46 10.57 -8.18 4.68
N ASP A 47 9.45 -7.47 4.61
CA ASP A 47 9.36 -6.24 3.83
C ASP A 47 10.28 -5.18 4.47
N VAL A 48 11.03 -4.49 3.62
CA VAL A 48 11.98 -3.44 4.00
C VAL A 48 11.71 -2.18 3.19
N ARG A 49 11.69 -1.03 3.88
CA ARG A 49 11.64 0.32 3.31
C ARG A 49 12.96 1.01 3.63
N ILE A 50 13.66 1.44 2.58
CA ILE A 50 14.96 2.10 2.66
C ILE A 50 14.77 3.50 2.07
N THR A 51 14.86 4.54 2.90
CA THR A 51 14.95 5.92 2.40
C THR A 51 16.42 6.26 2.28
N ARG A 52 16.88 6.64 1.09
CA ARG A 52 18.25 7.09 0.87
C ARG A 52 18.43 8.56 1.25
N LEU A 53 19.67 8.98 1.43
CA LEU A 53 20.02 10.39 1.74
C LEU A 53 19.60 11.38 0.65
N ASP A 54 19.49 10.93 -0.60
CA ASP A 54 18.98 11.71 -1.73
C ASP A 54 17.44 11.79 -1.76
N GLY A 55 16.76 11.20 -0.77
CA GLY A 55 15.31 11.13 -0.70
C GLY A 55 14.68 10.03 -1.55
N LEU A 56 15.48 9.24 -2.27
CA LEU A 56 14.96 8.11 -3.03
C LEU A 56 14.47 7.03 -2.07
N GLU A 57 13.22 6.62 -2.27
CA GLU A 57 12.64 5.53 -1.52
C GLU A 57 12.74 4.21 -2.28
N ILE A 58 13.31 3.22 -1.59
CA ILE A 58 13.53 1.88 -2.10
C ILE A 58 12.74 0.89 -1.26
N VAL A 59 12.02 0.02 -1.93
CA VAL A 59 11.05 -0.85 -1.28
C VAL A 59 11.21 -2.28 -1.79
N GLY A 60 11.38 -3.25 -0.89
CA GLY A 60 11.65 -4.63 -1.28
C GLY A 60 11.49 -5.66 -0.17
N LYS A 61 11.98 -6.87 -0.43
CA LYS A 61 12.18 -7.90 0.60
C LYS A 61 13.63 -7.97 1.00
N LEU A 62 13.91 -7.95 2.31
CA LEU A 62 15.27 -8.04 2.80
C LEU A 62 15.86 -9.41 2.48
N VAL A 63 16.99 -9.44 1.77
CA VAL A 63 17.75 -10.67 1.50
C VAL A 63 18.91 -10.79 2.47
N LYS A 64 19.62 -9.69 2.69
CA LYS A 64 20.79 -9.64 3.56
C LYS A 64 20.93 -8.24 4.15
N LEU A 65 21.38 -8.19 5.40
CA LEU A 65 21.82 -6.97 6.05
C LEU A 65 23.21 -7.25 6.61
N ASP A 66 24.21 -6.51 6.15
CA ASP A 66 25.58 -6.59 6.66
C ASP A 66 26.23 -5.19 6.67
N LEU A 67 27.51 -5.14 7.04
CA LEU A 67 28.27 -3.88 7.09
C LEU A 67 28.50 -3.25 5.71
N GLN A 68 28.35 -4.01 4.62
CA GLN A 68 28.50 -3.49 3.26
C GLN A 68 27.21 -2.82 2.79
N GLY A 69 26.05 -3.29 3.27
CA GLY A 69 24.78 -2.70 2.86
C GLY A 69 23.54 -3.48 3.25
N VAL A 70 22.43 -2.95 2.74
CA VAL A 70 21.12 -3.59 2.74
C VAL A 70 20.90 -4.19 1.36
N THR A 71 20.91 -5.52 1.27
CA THR A 71 20.56 -6.23 0.05
C THR A 71 19.09 -6.62 0.08
N TYR A 72 18.36 -6.26 -0.98
CA TYR A 72 16.92 -6.45 -1.09
C TYR A 72 16.53 -7.01 -2.46
N LEU A 73 15.38 -7.68 -2.53
CA LEU A 73 14.69 -8.02 -3.77
C LEU A 73 13.69 -6.91 -4.11
N ASN A 74 13.82 -6.32 -5.29
CA ASN A 74 12.90 -5.29 -5.79
C ASN A 74 11.57 -5.92 -6.27
N ALA A 75 10.62 -5.09 -6.70
CA ALA A 75 9.33 -5.56 -7.22
C ALA A 75 9.46 -6.44 -8.49
N GLY A 76 10.50 -6.21 -9.29
CA GLY A 76 10.84 -7.01 -10.48
C GLY A 76 11.54 -8.34 -10.18
N GLY A 77 11.78 -8.66 -8.90
CA GLY A 77 12.47 -9.89 -8.50
C GLY A 77 13.99 -9.84 -8.64
N GLU A 78 14.57 -8.68 -8.96
CA GLU A 78 16.02 -8.50 -9.03
C GLU A 78 16.58 -8.14 -7.66
N GLN A 79 17.77 -8.67 -7.38
CA GLN A 79 18.48 -8.39 -6.14
C GLN A 79 19.38 -7.17 -6.32
N ALA A 80 19.19 -6.16 -5.47
CA ALA A 80 19.99 -4.94 -5.44
C ALA A 80 20.52 -4.69 -4.03
N THR A 81 21.62 -3.94 -3.92
CA THR A 81 22.24 -3.60 -2.64
C THR A 81 22.39 -2.09 -2.51
N VAL A 82 21.94 -1.53 -1.39
CA VAL A 82 22.17 -0.14 -1.00
C VAL A 82 23.25 -0.11 0.06
N ALA A 83 24.33 0.63 -0.18
CA ALA A 83 25.35 0.83 0.85
C ALA A 83 24.78 1.59 2.05
N LEU A 84 25.13 1.17 3.28
CA LEU A 84 24.59 1.75 4.52
C LEU A 84 24.85 3.26 4.63
N GLU A 85 25.97 3.75 4.12
CA GLU A 85 26.32 5.17 4.06
C GLU A 85 25.32 6.01 3.26
N ASN A 86 24.56 5.40 2.35
CA ASN A 86 23.54 6.07 1.55
C ASN A 86 22.13 5.96 2.15
N VAL A 87 21.97 5.27 3.28
CA VAL A 87 20.66 5.03 3.92
C VAL A 87 20.40 6.11 4.98
N ALA A 88 19.33 6.88 4.79
CA ALA A 88 18.83 7.82 5.79
C ALA A 88 17.93 7.13 6.82
N VAL A 89 16.99 6.29 6.36
CA VAL A 89 16.02 5.59 7.20
C VAL A 89 15.87 4.16 6.73
N LEU A 90 15.83 3.22 7.68
CA LEU A 90 15.60 1.80 7.43
C LEU A 90 14.46 1.32 8.32
N ALA A 91 13.34 0.92 7.71
CA ALA A 91 12.19 0.38 8.40
C ALA A 91 11.93 -1.07 7.97
N PHE A 92 11.56 -1.91 8.94
CA PHE A 92 11.33 -3.33 8.74
C PHE A 92 9.95 -3.75 9.25
N GLY A 93 9.31 -4.67 8.53
CA GLY A 93 8.12 -5.36 9.02
C GLY A 93 6.85 -4.51 9.08
N GLU A 94 6.91 -3.23 8.72
CA GLU A 94 5.71 -2.48 8.37
C GLU A 94 5.18 -2.99 7.03
N PRO A 95 3.90 -3.42 6.95
CA PRO A 95 3.31 -3.81 5.68
C PRO A 95 3.35 -2.61 4.76
N ILE A 96 4.14 -2.73 3.70
CA ILE A 96 4.38 -1.60 2.81
C ILE A 96 3.13 -1.43 1.96
N LYS A 97 2.40 -0.36 2.26
CA LYS A 97 1.20 0.06 1.55
C LYS A 97 1.60 0.54 0.15
N ARG A 98 1.69 -0.40 -0.79
CA ARG A 98 2.03 -0.14 -2.19
C ARG A 98 0.79 -0.02 -3.03
N ILE A 99 0.86 0.85 -4.04
CA ILE A 99 -0.11 0.84 -5.14
C ILE A 99 0.01 -0.50 -5.85
N ASP A 100 -0.98 -1.35 -5.64
CA ASP A 100 -1.08 -2.65 -6.29
C ASP A 100 -2.33 -2.71 -7.18
N ALA A 101 -2.51 -3.82 -7.90
CA ALA A 101 -3.67 -4.01 -8.77
C ALA A 101 -5.01 -3.92 -8.00
N ARG A 102 -5.03 -4.23 -6.70
CA ARG A 102 -6.24 -4.16 -5.86
C ARG A 102 -6.59 -2.71 -5.54
N PHE A 103 -5.60 -1.91 -5.15
CA PHE A 103 -5.74 -0.47 -4.97
C PHE A 103 -6.30 0.17 -6.25
N ILE A 104 -5.70 -0.11 -7.41
CA ILE A 104 -6.13 0.48 -8.68
C ILE A 104 -7.57 0.09 -9.03
N ARG A 105 -7.93 -1.18 -8.84
CA ARG A 105 -9.30 -1.66 -9.08
C ARG A 105 -10.30 -0.95 -8.15
N ASP A 106 -10.02 -0.89 -6.85
CA ASP A 106 -10.91 -0.27 -5.88
C ASP A 106 -11.01 1.26 -6.10
N ALA A 107 -9.90 1.92 -6.48
CA ALA A 107 -9.88 3.33 -6.88
C ALA A 107 -10.72 3.58 -8.14
N ARG A 108 -10.61 2.71 -9.16
CA ARG A 108 -11.46 2.75 -10.37
C ARG A 108 -12.93 2.66 -9.99
N GLN A 109 -13.32 1.74 -9.10
CA GLN A 109 -14.71 1.63 -8.64
C GLN A 109 -15.24 2.91 -7.99
N ALA A 110 -14.43 3.56 -7.14
CA ALA A 110 -14.81 4.84 -6.52
C ALA A 110 -14.96 5.97 -7.56
N VAL A 111 -13.98 6.11 -8.47
CA VAL A 111 -13.99 7.12 -9.54
C VAL A 111 -15.13 6.87 -10.54
N ASP A 112 -15.44 5.62 -10.86
CA ASP A 112 -16.55 5.25 -11.73
C ASP A 112 -17.90 5.59 -11.09
N ALA A 113 -18.04 5.41 -9.77
CA ALA A 113 -19.25 5.83 -9.07
C ALA A 113 -19.48 7.35 -9.18
N LEU A 114 -18.45 8.17 -8.99
CA LEU A 114 -18.50 9.63 -9.23
C LEU A 114 -18.79 9.97 -10.70
N SER A 115 -18.29 9.15 -11.61
CA SER A 115 -18.50 9.32 -13.05
C SER A 115 -19.94 9.05 -13.49
N ARG A 116 -20.64 8.13 -12.83
CA ARG A 116 -22.08 7.91 -13.05
C ARG A 116 -22.89 9.14 -12.65
N VAL A 117 -22.55 9.80 -11.53
CA VAL A 117 -23.16 11.08 -11.15
C VAL A 117 -22.91 12.13 -12.24
N ASN A 118 -21.66 12.26 -12.71
CA ASN A 118 -21.31 13.22 -13.76
C ASN A 118 -22.06 12.96 -15.08
N ALA A 119 -22.19 11.70 -15.48
CA ALA A 119 -22.93 11.34 -16.69
C ALA A 119 -24.42 11.68 -16.54
N LEU A 120 -24.99 11.42 -15.35
CA LEU A 120 -26.37 11.70 -15.04
C LEU A 120 -26.68 13.21 -15.11
N VAL A 121 -25.86 14.06 -14.50
CA VAL A 121 -26.10 15.53 -14.48
C VAL A 121 -26.05 16.18 -15.87
N ASN A 122 -25.36 15.56 -16.83
CA ASN A 122 -25.36 16.00 -18.23
C ASN A 122 -26.63 15.58 -19.00
N GLY A 123 -27.46 14.70 -18.43
CA GLY A 123 -28.66 14.12 -19.05
C GLY A 123 -29.99 14.65 -18.51
N ASN A 124 -30.01 15.81 -17.84
CA ASN A 124 -31.20 16.39 -17.18
C ASN A 124 -31.89 15.45 -16.18
N PRO A 125 -31.25 15.11 -15.05
CA PRO A 125 -31.81 14.14 -14.14
C PRO A 125 -32.93 14.68 -13.26
N THR A 126 -33.72 13.75 -12.72
CA THR A 126 -34.59 14.04 -11.58
C THR A 126 -33.76 14.11 -10.29
N PHE A 127 -34.25 14.84 -9.29
CA PHE A 127 -33.59 14.93 -7.99
C PHE A 127 -33.41 13.54 -7.34
N SER A 128 -34.41 12.66 -7.40
CA SER A 128 -34.32 11.31 -6.81
C SER A 128 -33.21 10.47 -7.45
N GLN A 129 -33.04 10.54 -8.78
CA GLN A 129 -31.94 9.86 -9.48
C GLN A 129 -30.59 10.44 -9.06
N TYR A 130 -30.49 11.76 -8.97
CA TYR A 130 -29.29 12.44 -8.52
C TYR A 130 -28.92 12.04 -7.08
N ASP A 131 -29.88 12.12 -6.17
CA ASP A 131 -29.73 11.82 -4.75
C ASP A 131 -29.27 10.38 -4.50
N GLY A 132 -29.87 9.43 -5.24
CA GLY A 132 -29.47 8.03 -5.21
C GLY A 132 -28.03 7.82 -5.66
N LEU A 133 -27.64 8.37 -6.82
CA LEU A 133 -26.27 8.20 -7.32
C LEU A 133 -25.21 8.90 -6.46
N VAL A 134 -25.53 10.06 -5.86
CA VAL A 134 -24.59 10.72 -4.93
C VAL A 134 -24.41 9.87 -3.67
N THR A 135 -25.48 9.25 -3.16
CA THR A 135 -25.39 8.34 -2.01
C THR A 135 -24.56 7.10 -2.34
N ASP A 136 -24.76 6.49 -3.51
CA ASP A 136 -23.94 5.35 -3.96
C ASP A 136 -22.47 5.73 -4.13
N ALA A 137 -22.20 6.91 -4.71
CA ALA A 137 -20.85 7.42 -4.89
C ALA A 137 -20.16 7.69 -3.56
N ARG A 138 -20.89 8.23 -2.58
CA ARG A 138 -20.40 8.43 -1.21
C ARG A 138 -19.95 7.11 -0.60
N VAL A 139 -20.79 6.09 -0.62
CA VAL A 139 -20.46 4.77 -0.05
C VAL A 139 -19.21 4.18 -0.72
N ALA A 140 -19.10 4.25 -2.05
CA ALA A 140 -17.95 3.74 -2.78
C ALA A 140 -16.65 4.48 -2.43
N VAL A 141 -16.69 5.82 -2.40
CA VAL A 141 -15.54 6.68 -2.07
C VAL A 141 -15.13 6.50 -0.61
N GLU A 142 -16.07 6.54 0.34
CA GLU A 142 -15.76 6.35 1.77
C GLU A 142 -15.17 4.96 2.03
N THR A 143 -15.71 3.91 1.38
CA THR A 143 -15.16 2.55 1.47
C THR A 143 -13.73 2.47 0.95
N PHE A 144 -13.45 3.15 -0.17
CA PHE A 144 -12.10 3.23 -0.74
C PHE A 144 -11.15 3.98 0.21
N LEU A 145 -11.53 5.17 0.67
CA LEU A 145 -10.71 5.98 1.57
C LEU A 145 -10.47 5.27 2.91
N ALA A 146 -11.48 4.62 3.50
CA ALA A 146 -11.31 3.88 4.75
C ALA A 146 -10.25 2.77 4.64
N LYS A 147 -10.07 2.18 3.45
CA LYS A 147 -9.06 1.13 3.21
C LYS A 147 -7.66 1.69 2.95
N TYR A 148 -7.57 2.83 2.27
CA TYR A 148 -6.30 3.28 1.66
C TYR A 148 -5.84 4.69 2.10
N ASN A 149 -6.57 5.40 2.95
CA ASN A 149 -6.24 6.78 3.33
C ASN A 149 -4.89 6.94 4.07
N ASP A 150 -4.33 5.86 4.61
CA ASP A 150 -3.02 5.91 5.27
C ASP A 150 -1.85 5.82 4.27
N TYR A 151 -2.11 5.76 2.97
CA TYR A 151 -1.07 5.76 1.94
C TYR A 151 -0.53 7.19 1.82
N GLN A 152 0.52 7.51 2.60
CA GLN A 152 1.05 8.87 2.75
C GLN A 152 1.45 9.52 1.42
N ASP A 153 1.86 8.73 0.42
CA ASP A 153 2.36 9.26 -0.86
C ASP A 153 1.24 9.69 -1.83
N GLN A 154 -0.03 9.49 -1.47
CA GLN A 154 -1.19 9.73 -2.35
C GLN A 154 -2.21 10.71 -1.76
N THR A 155 -1.79 11.56 -0.82
CA THR A 155 -2.67 12.55 -0.17
C THR A 155 -3.44 13.40 -1.18
N ASP A 156 -2.77 13.88 -2.23
CA ASP A 156 -3.37 14.73 -3.25
C ASP A 156 -4.50 14.03 -4.01
N PHE A 157 -4.30 12.77 -4.40
CA PHE A 157 -5.33 11.97 -5.08
C PHE A 157 -6.55 11.75 -4.18
N PHE A 158 -6.34 11.43 -2.90
CA PHE A 158 -7.42 11.23 -1.96
C PHE A 158 -8.20 12.52 -1.70
N ASP A 159 -7.50 13.65 -1.58
CA ASP A 159 -8.11 14.95 -1.36
C ASP A 159 -8.90 15.42 -2.58
N ASP A 160 -8.41 15.17 -3.80
CA ASP A 160 -9.16 15.45 -5.02
C ASP A 160 -10.42 14.58 -5.14
N VAL A 161 -10.34 13.27 -4.84
CA VAL A 161 -11.50 12.38 -4.81
C VAL A 161 -12.55 12.86 -3.79
N ARG A 162 -12.12 13.26 -2.57
CA ARG A 162 -13.00 13.85 -1.56
C ARG A 162 -13.63 15.15 -2.04
N ALA A 163 -12.84 16.02 -2.67
CA ALA A 163 -13.32 17.30 -3.14
C ALA A 163 -14.39 17.14 -4.23
N VAL A 164 -14.23 16.17 -5.13
CA VAL A 164 -15.24 15.83 -6.15
C VAL A 164 -16.52 15.32 -5.49
N LEU A 165 -16.44 14.35 -4.57
CA LEU A 165 -17.62 13.86 -3.85
C LEU A 165 -18.34 15.00 -3.12
N ARG A 166 -17.60 15.78 -2.33
CA ARG A 166 -18.14 16.89 -1.55
C ARG A 166 -18.86 17.90 -2.42
N SER A 167 -18.38 18.16 -3.64
CA SER A 167 -19.02 19.10 -4.55
C SER A 167 -20.39 18.62 -5.02
N TYR A 168 -20.54 17.32 -5.30
CA TYR A 168 -21.85 16.73 -5.58
C TYR A 168 -22.77 16.76 -4.36
N GLU A 169 -22.25 16.49 -3.17
CA GLU A 169 -23.04 16.55 -1.93
C GLU A 169 -23.56 17.97 -1.65
N LEU A 170 -22.74 19.00 -1.90
CA LEU A 170 -23.14 20.40 -1.71
C LEU A 170 -24.25 20.86 -2.66
N ALA A 171 -24.35 20.27 -3.86
CA ALA A 171 -25.44 20.60 -4.78
C ALA A 171 -26.79 19.97 -4.37
N ARG A 172 -26.81 18.95 -3.49
CA ARG A 172 -28.06 18.32 -3.00
C ARG A 172 -28.98 19.32 -2.27
N PRO A 173 -28.54 20.04 -1.22
CA PRO A 173 -29.41 20.98 -0.51
C PRO A 173 -29.87 22.12 -1.42
N LEU A 174 -29.02 22.63 -2.32
CA LEU A 174 -29.43 23.61 -3.32
C LEU A 174 -30.57 23.09 -4.19
N TRP A 175 -30.42 21.88 -4.75
CA TRP A 175 -31.44 21.34 -5.64
C TRP A 175 -32.74 21.02 -4.88
N ALA A 176 -32.64 20.55 -3.64
CA ALA A 176 -33.82 20.32 -2.79
C ALA A 176 -34.66 21.60 -2.62
N THR A 177 -34.02 22.79 -2.52
CA THR A 177 -34.76 24.07 -2.45
C THR A 177 -35.62 24.33 -3.70
N MET A 178 -35.19 23.86 -4.88
CA MET A 178 -35.93 24.01 -6.14
C MET A 178 -37.12 23.05 -6.28
N GLN A 179 -37.22 21.98 -5.47
CA GLN A 179 -38.33 21.03 -5.58
C GLN A 179 -39.66 21.59 -5.03
N GLY A 180 -39.59 22.59 -4.15
CA GLY A 180 -40.76 23.19 -3.49
C GLY A 180 -41.16 24.57 -4.02
N ALA A 181 -40.38 25.17 -4.92
CA ALA A 181 -40.63 26.51 -5.43
C ALA A 181 -40.31 26.62 -6.92
N ASP A 182 -40.90 27.62 -7.58
CA ASP A 182 -40.71 27.92 -8.99
C ASP A 182 -39.20 27.95 -9.33
N ARG A 183 -38.78 27.45 -10.50
CA ARG A 183 -37.35 27.19 -10.86
C ARG A 183 -36.44 28.43 -10.87
N ARG A 184 -36.92 29.58 -10.40
CA ARG A 184 -36.31 30.91 -10.39
C ARG A 184 -35.87 31.38 -9.00
N ILE A 185 -35.74 30.47 -8.03
CA ILE A 185 -35.22 30.82 -6.71
C ILE A 185 -33.82 31.41 -6.86
N SER A 186 -33.61 32.56 -6.24
CA SER A 186 -32.29 33.17 -6.11
C SER A 186 -31.94 33.27 -4.64
N LEU A 187 -30.76 32.79 -4.29
CA LEU A 187 -30.26 32.73 -2.93
C LEU A 187 -29.35 33.93 -2.65
N THR A 188 -29.44 34.49 -1.45
CA THR A 188 -28.48 35.51 -0.99
C THR A 188 -27.22 34.83 -0.45
N GLU A 189 -26.10 35.56 -0.36
CA GLU A 189 -24.85 35.02 0.21
C GLU A 189 -24.99 34.48 1.64
N SER A 190 -25.97 34.98 2.38
CA SER A 190 -26.30 34.53 3.73
C SER A 190 -27.07 33.20 3.77
N ALA A 191 -27.52 32.67 2.64
CA ALA A 191 -28.27 31.42 2.59
C ALA A 191 -27.40 30.24 3.06
N PRO A 192 -27.87 29.43 4.02
CA PRO A 192 -27.06 28.37 4.63
C PRO A 192 -26.64 27.28 3.63
N GLU A 193 -27.44 27.05 2.60
CA GLU A 193 -27.14 26.12 1.50
C GLU A 193 -26.10 26.67 0.50
N LEU A 194 -25.99 28.00 0.35
CA LEU A 194 -25.05 28.64 -0.57
C LEU A 194 -23.68 28.91 0.07
N ALA A 195 -23.65 29.25 1.36
CA ALA A 195 -22.42 29.62 2.05
C ALA A 195 -21.28 28.57 1.95
N PRO A 196 -21.52 27.25 2.09
CA PRO A 196 -20.48 26.24 1.91
C PRO A 196 -19.94 26.18 0.47
N ILE A 197 -20.79 26.44 -0.53
CA ILE A 197 -20.40 26.45 -1.94
C ILE A 197 -19.51 27.65 -2.23
N LEU A 198 -19.87 28.83 -1.74
CA LEU A 198 -19.04 30.04 -1.89
C LEU A 198 -17.69 29.96 -1.16
N ARG A 199 -17.53 29.04 -0.21
CA ARG A 199 -16.22 28.73 0.41
C ARG A 199 -15.39 27.80 -0.45
N LEU A 200 -16.02 26.78 -1.05
CA LEU A 200 -15.32 25.81 -1.92
C LEU A 200 -15.02 26.38 -3.31
N TYR A 201 -15.87 27.28 -3.79
CA TYR A 201 -15.83 27.95 -5.08
C TYR A 201 -15.90 29.47 -4.90
N PRO A 202 -14.82 30.10 -4.36
CA PRO A 202 -14.81 31.54 -4.12
C PRO A 202 -14.92 32.35 -5.42
N ASP A 203 -14.50 31.77 -6.54
CA ASP A 203 -14.57 32.34 -7.87
C ASP A 203 -16.00 32.51 -8.40
N LEU A 204 -16.98 31.79 -7.83
CA LEU A 204 -18.40 31.99 -8.15
C LEU A 204 -18.86 33.44 -7.92
N ARG A 205 -18.27 34.15 -6.95
CA ARG A 205 -18.59 35.56 -6.67
C ARG A 205 -18.24 36.51 -7.80
N ALA A 206 -17.24 36.14 -8.61
CA ALA A 206 -16.75 36.93 -9.74
C ALA A 206 -17.48 36.58 -11.06
N THR A 207 -18.40 35.61 -11.04
CA THR A 207 -19.17 35.23 -12.22
C THR A 207 -20.36 36.17 -12.44
N GLU A 208 -20.90 36.17 -13.66
CA GLU A 208 -22.14 36.86 -14.02
C GLU A 208 -23.39 36.36 -13.25
N TYR A 209 -23.27 35.22 -12.55
CA TYR A 209 -24.36 34.68 -11.73
C TYR A 209 -24.55 35.44 -10.42
N ASN A 210 -23.57 36.24 -10.00
CA ASN A 210 -23.71 37.15 -8.87
C ASN A 210 -24.47 38.41 -9.28
N GLN A 211 -25.79 38.37 -9.16
CA GLN A 211 -26.68 39.50 -9.48
C GLN A 211 -26.88 40.35 -8.23
N ASN A 212 -25.88 41.17 -7.89
CA ASN A 212 -25.88 42.05 -6.70
C ASN A 212 -26.07 41.28 -5.38
N GLY A 213 -25.29 40.21 -5.17
CA GLY A 213 -25.33 39.37 -3.97
C GLY A 213 -26.46 38.32 -3.98
N ARG A 214 -27.14 38.15 -5.12
CA ARG A 214 -28.14 37.11 -5.35
C ARG A 214 -27.69 36.15 -6.43
N TYR A 215 -27.92 34.87 -6.19
CA TYR A 215 -27.42 33.79 -7.03
C TYR A 215 -28.58 32.89 -7.45
N PRO A 216 -28.94 32.84 -8.75
CA PRO A 216 -29.95 31.90 -9.25
C PRO A 216 -29.53 30.45 -8.97
N THR A 217 -30.38 29.68 -8.28
CA THR A 217 -30.02 28.35 -7.80
C THR A 217 -29.65 27.39 -8.93
N ASP A 218 -30.37 27.44 -10.06
CA ASP A 218 -30.10 26.65 -11.25
C ASP A 218 -28.69 26.91 -11.83
N LYS A 219 -28.29 28.18 -11.88
CA LYS A 219 -26.97 28.61 -12.38
C LYS A 219 -25.85 28.19 -11.44
N VAL A 220 -26.06 28.29 -10.13
CA VAL A 220 -25.09 27.82 -9.14
C VAL A 220 -24.89 26.31 -9.23
N ILE A 221 -25.98 25.54 -9.33
CA ILE A 221 -25.90 24.09 -9.49
C ILE A 221 -25.14 23.73 -10.77
N ALA A 222 -25.51 24.34 -11.90
CA ALA A 222 -24.83 24.11 -13.18
C ALA A 222 -23.33 24.46 -13.11
N TYR A 223 -22.99 25.56 -12.42
CA TYR A 223 -21.61 25.96 -12.17
C TYR A 223 -20.84 24.89 -11.38
N VAL A 224 -21.40 24.45 -10.25
CA VAL A 224 -20.80 23.42 -9.40
C VAL A 224 -20.60 22.13 -10.18
N TRP A 225 -21.60 21.66 -10.94
CA TRP A 225 -21.45 20.45 -11.76
C TRP A 225 -20.37 20.57 -12.84
N ASN A 226 -20.30 21.70 -13.55
CA ASN A 226 -19.27 21.89 -14.56
C ASN A 226 -17.85 21.87 -13.95
N ARG A 227 -17.65 22.61 -12.84
CA ARG A 227 -16.37 22.60 -12.10
C ARG A 227 -16.04 21.22 -11.55
N THR A 228 -17.03 20.50 -11.03
CA THR A 228 -16.86 19.14 -10.50
C THR A 228 -16.47 18.17 -11.61
N GLY A 229 -17.09 18.27 -12.78
CA GLY A 229 -16.75 17.47 -13.96
C GLY A 229 -15.33 17.74 -14.47
N GLN A 230 -14.85 18.98 -14.40
CA GLN A 230 -13.45 19.32 -14.70
C GLN A 230 -12.48 18.64 -13.74
N ARG A 231 -12.74 18.71 -12.43
CA ARG A 231 -11.91 18.05 -11.40
C ARG A 231 -11.94 16.53 -11.52
N LEU A 232 -13.11 15.94 -11.80
CA LEU A 232 -13.23 14.50 -12.01
C LEU A 232 -12.38 14.01 -13.19
N ARG A 233 -12.24 14.81 -14.26
CA ARG A 233 -11.31 14.48 -15.36
C ARG A 233 -9.85 14.47 -14.90
N GLN A 234 -9.45 15.38 -14.02
CA GLN A 234 -8.11 15.40 -13.43
C GLN A 234 -7.87 14.17 -12.55
N VAL A 235 -8.84 13.82 -11.69
CA VAL A 235 -8.80 12.62 -10.85
C VAL A 235 -8.64 11.35 -11.69
N ARG A 236 -9.38 11.23 -12.80
CA ARG A 236 -9.23 10.11 -13.74
C ARG A 236 -7.83 10.05 -14.35
N ALA A 237 -7.29 11.18 -14.78
CA ALA A 237 -5.93 11.24 -15.32
C ALA A 237 -4.87 10.85 -14.28
N GLN A 238 -5.01 11.30 -13.03
CA GLN A 238 -4.16 10.85 -11.92
C GLN A 238 -4.26 9.34 -11.72
N LEU A 239 -5.48 8.78 -11.69
CA LEU A 239 -5.68 7.34 -11.54
C LEU A 239 -5.01 6.53 -12.66
N ASP A 240 -5.06 6.98 -13.90
CA ASP A 240 -4.38 6.31 -15.02
C ASP A 240 -2.84 6.38 -14.87
N GLN A 241 -2.31 7.51 -14.37
CA GLN A 241 -0.88 7.60 -14.02
C GLN A 241 -0.51 6.63 -12.89
N LEU A 242 -1.33 6.51 -11.84
CA LEU A 242 -1.09 5.55 -10.75
C LEU A 242 -1.17 4.11 -11.26
N ALA A 243 -2.11 3.81 -12.16
CA ALA A 243 -2.23 2.48 -12.76
C ALA A 243 -0.98 2.09 -13.57
N SER A 244 -0.36 3.05 -14.28
CA SER A 244 0.89 2.83 -15.00
C SER A 244 2.10 2.55 -14.11
N LYS A 245 2.05 2.94 -12.83
CA LYS A 245 3.11 2.71 -11.84
C LYS A 245 2.90 1.42 -11.04
N ALA A 246 1.75 0.78 -11.16
CA ALA A 246 1.35 -0.40 -10.39
C ALA A 246 1.80 -1.73 -11.04
N THR A 247 2.50 -1.66 -12.18
CA THR A 247 3.12 -2.79 -12.90
C THR A 247 4.57 -2.98 -12.47
#